data_AF-A0A523YTV5-F1
#
_entry.id   AF-A0A523YTV5-F1
#
_cell.length_a   1.000
_cell.length_b   1.000
_cell.length_c   1.000
_cell.angle_alpha   90.00
_cell.angle_beta   90.00
_cell.angle_gamma   90.00
#
_symmetry.space_group_name_H-M   'P 1'
#
loop_
_entity.id
_entity.type
_entity.pdbx_description
1 polymer ?
#
loop_
_entity_poly.entity_id
_entity_poly.type
_entity_poly.pdbx_seq_one_letter_code
_entity_poly.pdbx_strand_id
1 'polypeptide(L)'
;MNQFEIKRVLIERGAENDSIARRILKKLPNIPIEFVESNELALREDIEGMDKESLRIIHFNGEFLKPCPGTKRYICCGYKILNVGVNCPMNCSYCFLQSYVNQPSLRIFSNLKDNLNVIGDIIDGSPDRIFRIGTGEFTDSLSLDYL
;
A
#
# COMPACT_ATOMS: atom_id res chain seq x y z
N MET A 1 13.72 -1.62 17.53
CA MET A 1 13.45 -0.85 16.30
C MET A 1 12.51 0.28 16.67
N ASN A 2 12.88 1.53 16.42
CA ASN A 2 11.94 2.64 16.59
C ASN A 2 10.85 2.52 15.53
N GLN A 3 9.59 2.51 15.96
CA GLN A 3 8.43 2.51 15.07
C GLN A 3 8.29 3.88 14.42
N PHE A 4 7.72 3.94 13.22
CA PHE A 4 7.44 5.21 12.55
C PHE A 4 6.24 5.90 13.22
N GLU A 5 6.30 7.22 13.33
CA GLU A 5 5.24 8.00 13.96
C GLU A 5 4.12 8.26 12.96
N ILE A 6 2.91 7.80 13.27
CA ILE A 6 1.69 8.08 12.50
C ILE A 6 0.91 9.16 13.25
N LYS A 7 0.68 10.32 12.60
CA LYS A 7 0.05 11.49 13.21
C LYS A 7 -1.44 11.60 12.93
N ARG A 8 -1.92 10.99 11.84
CA ARG A 8 -3.36 10.93 11.49
C ARG A 8 -3.66 9.72 10.62
N VAL A 9 -4.91 9.24 10.70
CA VAL A 9 -5.43 8.16 9.87
C VAL A 9 -6.58 8.69 9.01
N LEU A 10 -6.47 8.49 7.70
CA LEU A 10 -7.50 8.78 6.70
C LEU A 10 -8.14 7.46 6.30
N ILE A 11 -9.45 7.31 6.47
CA ILE A 11 -10.16 6.09 6.06
C ILE A 11 -11.03 6.43 4.86
N GLU A 12 -10.76 5.78 3.72
CA GLU A 12 -11.63 5.91 2.55
C GLU A 12 -12.98 5.25 2.79
N ARG A 13 -14.05 5.85 2.25
CA ARG A 13 -15.38 5.22 2.23
C ARG A 13 -15.31 3.82 1.60
N GLY A 14 -15.88 2.85 2.30
CA GLY A 14 -15.85 1.43 1.96
C GLY A 14 -14.78 0.63 2.71
N ALA A 15 -13.74 1.28 3.25
CA ALA A 15 -12.66 0.61 3.98
C ALA A 15 -12.96 0.43 5.48
N GLU A 16 -14.01 1.07 6.01
CA GLU A 16 -14.28 1.13 7.45
C GLU A 16 -14.48 -0.25 8.10
N ASN A 17 -15.00 -1.20 7.32
CA ASN A 17 -15.34 -2.53 7.80
C ASN A 17 -14.26 -3.58 7.52
N ASP A 18 -13.21 -3.23 6.79
CA ASP A 18 -12.16 -4.17 6.44
C ASP A 18 -11.41 -4.63 7.70
N SER A 19 -11.06 -5.92 7.73
CA SER A 19 -10.39 -6.50 8.92
C SER A 19 -9.04 -5.84 9.23
N ILE A 20 -8.32 -5.40 8.20
CA ILE A 20 -7.04 -4.69 8.33
C ILE A 20 -7.28 -3.28 8.89
N ALA A 21 -8.29 -2.56 8.40
CA ALA A 21 -8.63 -1.24 8.92
C ALA A 21 -8.90 -1.28 10.43
N ARG A 22 -9.78 -2.21 10.86
CA ARG A 22 -10.08 -2.41 12.28
C ARG A 22 -8.86 -2.80 13.12
N ARG A 23 -7.94 -3.59 12.56
CA ARG A 23 -6.69 -3.97 13.24
C ARG A 23 -5.78 -2.76 13.47
N ILE A 24 -5.58 -1.95 12.43
CA ILE A 24 -4.75 -0.73 12.48
C ILE A 24 -5.32 0.25 13.52
N LEU A 25 -6.63 0.52 13.48
CA LEU A 25 -7.27 1.44 14.43
C LEU A 25 -7.13 1.01 15.89
N LYS A 26 -7.18 -0.30 16.17
CA LYS A 26 -6.93 -0.82 17.52
C LYS A 26 -5.51 -0.56 18.02
N LYS A 27 -4.53 -0.50 17.13
CA LYS A 27 -3.12 -0.21 17.47
C LYS A 27 -2.80 1.28 17.52
N LEU A 28 -3.68 2.12 16.96
CA LEU A 28 -3.55 3.58 16.94
C LEU A 28 -4.73 4.27 17.67
N PRO A 29 -4.99 3.96 18.96
CA PRO A 29 -6.21 4.40 19.65
C PRO A 29 -6.31 5.92 19.88
N ASN A 30 -5.19 6.63 19.90
CA ASN A 30 -5.14 8.07 20.20
C ASN A 30 -4.83 8.94 18.96
N ILE A 31 -4.78 8.33 17.78
CA ILE A 31 -4.49 9.05 16.54
C ILE A 31 -5.79 9.59 15.95
N PRO A 32 -5.86 10.87 15.54
CA PRO A 32 -7.02 11.44 14.86
C PRO A 32 -7.41 10.61 13.63
N ILE A 33 -8.72 10.35 13.49
CA ILE A 33 -9.30 9.60 12.37
C ILE A 33 -10.18 10.56 11.56
N GLU A 34 -9.94 10.60 10.26
CA GLU A 34 -10.72 11.37 9.29
C GLU A 34 -11.31 10.40 8.25
N PHE A 35 -12.61 10.50 7.97
CA PHE A 35 -13.23 9.76 6.88
C PHE A 35 -13.21 10.62 5.62
N VAL A 36 -12.73 10.05 4.52
CA VAL A 36 -12.51 10.77 3.26
C VAL A 36 -13.09 10.00 2.07
N GLU A 37 -13.47 10.72 1.03
CA GLU A 37 -13.76 10.12 -0.27
C GLU A 37 -12.46 9.77 -1.02
N SER A 38 -12.55 8.85 -1.99
CA SER A 38 -11.38 8.36 -2.74
C SER A 38 -10.67 9.43 -3.57
N ASN A 39 -11.37 10.49 -3.96
CA ASN A 39 -10.85 11.61 -4.75
C ASN A 39 -10.27 12.75 -3.88
N GLU A 40 -10.49 12.75 -2.57
CA GLU A 40 -9.95 13.78 -1.68
C GLU A 40 -8.43 13.60 -1.52
N LEU A 41 -7.67 14.70 -1.52
CA LEU A 41 -6.24 14.68 -1.23
C LEU A 41 -5.99 14.58 0.27
N ALA A 42 -4.89 13.93 0.66
CA ALA A 42 -4.50 13.84 2.06
C ALA A 42 -4.11 15.21 2.64
N LEU A 43 -3.38 16.01 1.87
CA LEU A 43 -3.05 17.40 2.21
C LEU A 43 -4.04 18.34 1.53
N ARG A 44 -4.67 19.23 2.31
CA ARG A 44 -5.61 20.25 1.80
C ARG A 44 -4.88 21.48 1.27
N GLU A 45 -3.72 21.79 1.82
CA GLU A 45 -2.82 22.86 1.43
C GLU A 45 -1.39 22.32 1.52
N ASP A 46 -0.53 22.71 0.57
CA ASP A 46 0.85 22.25 0.34
C ASP A 46 1.01 20.96 -0.50
N ILE A 47 1.53 21.14 -1.73
CA ILE A 47 1.70 20.11 -2.77
C ILE A 47 3.16 19.63 -2.83
N GLU A 48 4.07 20.21 -2.05
CA GLU A 48 5.51 19.98 -2.23
C GLU A 48 6.05 18.76 -1.45
N GLY A 49 5.31 18.25 -0.45
CA GLY A 49 5.74 17.15 0.42
C GLY A 49 5.02 15.81 0.22
N MET A 50 5.73 14.69 0.42
CA MET A 50 5.16 13.33 0.29
C MET A 50 4.26 12.86 1.45
N ASP A 51 3.95 13.71 2.44
CA ASP A 51 3.22 13.37 3.69
C ASP A 51 3.48 11.94 4.19
N LYS A 52 4.57 11.77 4.94
CA LYS A 52 5.05 10.44 5.37
C LYS A 52 4.55 10.04 6.77
N GLU A 53 3.69 10.84 7.37
CA GLU A 53 3.21 10.65 8.75
C GLU A 53 1.69 10.40 8.79
N SER A 54 1.01 10.52 7.64
CA SER A 54 -0.42 10.27 7.52
C SER A 54 -0.66 8.92 6.86
N LEU A 55 -1.47 8.08 7.51
CA LEU A 55 -1.82 6.76 7.00
C LEU A 55 -3.21 6.78 6.40
N ARG A 56 -3.31 6.47 5.11
CA ARG A 56 -4.57 6.31 4.38
C ARG A 56 -4.90 4.83 4.19
N ILE A 57 -6.08 4.43 4.65
CA ILE A 57 -6.60 3.06 4.56
C ILE A 57 -7.66 3.02 3.45
N ILE A 58 -7.52 2.06 2.55
CA ILE A 58 -8.21 2.05 1.26
C ILE A 58 -8.81 0.67 0.98
N HIS A 59 -10.09 0.66 0.61
CA HIS A 59 -10.71 -0.51 0.00
C HIS A 59 -10.34 -0.52 -1.49
N PHE A 60 -9.32 -1.30 -1.83
CA PHE A 60 -8.67 -1.25 -3.13
C PHE A 60 -9.45 -2.04 -4.19
N ASN A 61 -9.82 -1.37 -5.28
CA ASN A 61 -10.59 -1.95 -6.40
C ASN A 61 -9.71 -2.32 -7.62
N GLY A 62 -8.38 -2.23 -7.50
CA GLY A 62 -7.46 -2.56 -8.58
C GLY A 62 -6.88 -3.98 -8.48
N GLU A 63 -5.90 -4.29 -9.31
CA GLU A 63 -5.24 -5.60 -9.30
C GLU A 63 -4.21 -5.73 -8.17
N PHE A 64 -4.41 -6.71 -7.29
CA PHE A 64 -3.46 -7.04 -6.23
C PHE A 64 -2.23 -7.77 -6.77
N LEU A 65 -2.41 -8.78 -7.62
CA LEU A 65 -1.30 -9.54 -8.21
C LEU A 65 -1.09 -9.11 -9.66
N LYS A 66 0.01 -8.42 -9.94
CA LYS A 66 0.33 -7.94 -11.30
C LYS A 66 1.82 -8.13 -11.63
N PRO A 67 2.23 -8.10 -12.91
CA PRO A 67 3.64 -8.10 -13.27
C PRO A 67 4.37 -6.91 -12.62
N CYS A 68 5.65 -7.09 -12.27
CA CYS A 68 6.46 -5.94 -11.88
C CYS A 68 6.56 -4.93 -13.04
N PRO A 69 6.66 -3.62 -12.75
CA PRO A 69 6.79 -2.61 -13.78
C PRO A 69 8.11 -2.81 -14.55
N GLY A 70 8.03 -3.45 -15.72
CA GLY A 70 9.15 -3.57 -16.65
C GLY A 70 9.31 -2.28 -17.47
N THR A 71 10.54 -1.96 -17.86
CA THR A 71 10.82 -0.87 -18.81
C THR A 71 11.26 -1.43 -20.15
N LYS A 72 11.21 -0.62 -21.23
CA LYS A 72 11.45 -1.06 -22.62
C LYS A 72 12.81 -1.75 -22.88
N ARG A 73 13.76 -1.69 -21.94
CA ARG A 73 15.10 -2.30 -22.05
C ARG A 73 15.38 -3.38 -21.01
N TYR A 74 14.39 -3.75 -20.20
CA TYR A 74 14.57 -4.75 -19.15
C TYR A 74 14.31 -6.15 -19.71
N ILE A 75 15.10 -7.12 -19.25
CA ILE A 75 14.79 -8.54 -19.45
C ILE A 75 13.78 -8.93 -18.37
N CYS A 76 12.51 -8.96 -18.73
CA CYS A 76 11.44 -9.36 -17.82
C CYS A 76 11.59 -10.83 -17.44
N CYS A 77 11.80 -11.10 -16.15
CA CYS A 77 12.03 -12.46 -15.63
C CYS A 77 10.75 -13.15 -15.13
N GLY A 78 9.58 -12.53 -15.34
CA GLY A 78 8.30 -13.06 -14.88
C GLY A 78 8.03 -12.86 -13.38
N TYR A 79 8.78 -11.97 -12.73
CA TYR A 79 8.50 -11.52 -11.36
C TYR A 79 7.17 -10.79 -11.30
N LYS A 80 6.38 -11.09 -10.27
CA LYS A 80 5.11 -10.44 -9.98
C LYS A 80 5.22 -9.66 -8.70
N ILE A 81 4.37 -8.67 -8.56
CA ILE A 81 4.23 -7.91 -7.33
C ILE A 81 2.87 -8.19 -6.72
N LEU A 82 2.84 -8.25 -5.39
CA LEU A 82 1.63 -8.15 -4.61
C LEU A 82 1.53 -6.70 -4.14
N ASN A 83 0.61 -5.98 -4.76
CA ASN A 83 0.38 -4.56 -4.51
C ASN A 83 -0.39 -4.41 -3.19
N VAL A 84 0.32 -4.20 -2.09
CA VAL A 84 -0.27 -4.15 -0.73
C VAL A 84 -0.45 -2.73 -0.20
N GLY A 85 0.17 -1.76 -0.87
CA GLY A 85 0.18 -0.37 -0.46
C GLY A 85 1.08 0.46 -1.36
N VAL A 86 1.10 1.77 -1.10
CA VAL A 86 1.89 2.74 -1.86
C VAL A 86 2.54 3.71 -0.88
N ASN A 87 3.74 4.17 -1.23
CA ASN A 87 4.58 5.07 -0.44
C ASN A 87 5.21 4.39 0.79
N CYS A 88 6.16 5.06 1.45
CA CYS A 88 6.94 4.51 2.56
C CYS A 88 7.28 5.63 3.57
N PRO A 89 7.28 5.34 4.89
CA PRO A 89 7.60 6.34 5.90
C PRO A 89 9.08 6.77 5.90
N MET A 90 9.95 6.02 5.23
CA MET A 90 11.39 6.34 5.15
C MET A 90 11.68 7.55 4.27
N ASN A 91 12.72 8.31 4.60
CA ASN A 91 13.15 9.49 3.83
C ASN A 91 14.46 9.29 3.06
N CYS A 92 14.56 8.18 2.32
CA CYS A 92 15.74 7.88 1.51
C CYS A 92 15.90 8.92 0.38
N SER A 93 17.06 9.56 0.29
CA SER A 93 17.38 10.58 -0.73
C SER A 93 17.34 10.04 -2.18
N TYR A 94 17.47 8.73 -2.35
CA TYR A 94 17.49 8.04 -3.64
C TYR A 94 16.17 7.32 -3.97
N CYS A 95 15.11 7.56 -3.19
CA CYS A 95 13.86 6.82 -3.36
C CYS A 95 13.15 7.21 -4.66
N PHE A 96 13.08 6.28 -5.62
CA PHE A 96 12.41 6.52 -6.90
C PHE A 96 10.91 6.82 -6.75
N LEU A 97 10.28 6.37 -5.64
CA LEU A 97 8.86 6.64 -5.37
C LEU A 97 8.57 8.14 -5.25
N GLN A 98 9.57 8.97 -4.91
CA GLN A 98 9.42 10.43 -4.88
C GLN A 98 9.07 11.02 -6.24
N SER A 99 9.47 10.37 -7.33
CA SER A 99 9.13 10.79 -8.70
C SER A 99 7.98 9.99 -9.31
N TYR A 100 7.48 8.95 -8.61
CA TYR A 100 6.44 8.05 -9.11
C TYR A 100 5.09 8.28 -8.44
N VAL A 101 5.09 8.52 -7.13
CA VAL A 101 3.87 8.71 -6.33
C VAL A 101 3.43 10.16 -6.44
N ASN A 102 2.20 10.36 -6.89
CA ASN A 102 1.58 11.66 -7.11
C ASN A 102 0.54 12.03 -6.05
N GLN A 103 0.29 11.15 -5.07
CA GLN A 103 -0.64 11.39 -3.97
C GLN A 103 0.11 11.31 -2.64
N PRO A 104 0.15 12.40 -1.85
CA PRO A 104 0.78 12.40 -0.53
C PRO A 104 0.00 11.47 0.43
N SER A 105 0.67 10.93 1.45
CA SER A 105 0.25 9.90 2.44
C SER A 105 0.84 8.51 2.21
N LEU A 106 1.03 7.79 3.31
CA LEU A 106 1.24 6.34 3.32
C LEU A 106 -0.10 5.67 3.00
N ARG A 107 -0.13 4.72 2.07
CA ARG A 107 -1.39 4.10 1.62
C ARG A 107 -1.33 2.59 1.85
N ILE A 108 -2.31 2.03 2.55
CA ILE A 108 -2.47 0.58 2.76
C ILE A 108 -3.80 0.12 2.17
N PHE A 109 -3.77 -1.01 1.47
CA PHE A 109 -4.96 -1.66 0.94
C PHE A 109 -5.51 -2.67 1.93
N SER A 110 -6.72 -2.44 2.43
CA SER A 110 -7.27 -3.16 3.59
C SER A 110 -8.06 -4.43 3.25
N ASN A 111 -8.37 -4.64 1.97
CA ASN A 111 -9.20 -5.71 1.44
C ASN A 111 -8.40 -6.78 0.64
N LEU A 112 -7.08 -6.89 0.85
CA LEU A 112 -6.26 -7.93 0.21
C LEU A 112 -6.80 -9.34 0.45
N LYS A 113 -7.34 -9.60 1.66
CA LYS A 113 -7.89 -10.91 2.03
C LYS A 113 -8.99 -11.38 1.09
N ASP A 114 -9.79 -10.45 0.58
CA ASP A 114 -10.92 -10.75 -0.29
C ASP A 114 -10.45 -11.31 -1.65
N ASN A 115 -9.19 -11.04 -2.01
CA ASN A 115 -8.58 -11.47 -3.26
C ASN A 115 -7.60 -12.65 -3.10
N LEU A 116 -7.36 -13.15 -1.88
CA LEU A 116 -6.38 -14.23 -1.66
C LEU A 116 -6.76 -15.54 -2.37
N ASN A 117 -8.06 -15.88 -2.42
CA ASN A 117 -8.52 -17.08 -3.12
C ASN A 117 -8.26 -16.98 -4.62
N VAL A 118 -8.60 -15.84 -5.23
CA VAL A 118 -8.35 -15.59 -6.66
C VAL A 118 -6.85 -15.66 -6.98
N ILE A 119 -6.01 -15.13 -6.10
CA ILE A 119 -4.55 -15.23 -6.23
C ILE A 119 -4.09 -16.69 -6.13
N GLY A 120 -4.66 -17.45 -5.20
CA GLY A 120 -4.42 -18.90 -5.06
C GLY A 120 -4.78 -19.65 -6.33
N ASP A 121 -5.99 -19.44 -6.86
CA ASP A 121 -6.46 -20.09 -8.10
C ASP A 121 -5.54 -19.82 -9.30
N ILE A 122 -4.98 -18.60 -9.40
CA ILE A 122 -4.00 -18.25 -10.44
C ILE A 122 -2.70 -19.05 -10.29
N ILE A 123 -2.24 -19.24 -9.06
CA ILE A 123 -1.00 -19.96 -8.75
C ILE A 123 -1.21 -21.46 -8.99
N ASP A 124 -2.30 -22.00 -8.45
CA ASP A 124 -2.64 -23.42 -8.51
C ASP A 124 -3.00 -23.87 -9.94
N GLY A 125 -3.54 -22.96 -10.76
CA GLY A 125 -3.78 -23.18 -12.18
C GLY A 125 -2.52 -23.27 -13.05
N SER A 126 -1.32 -23.14 -12.48
CA SER A 126 -0.04 -23.25 -13.19
C SER A 126 0.99 -24.05 -12.39
N PRO A 127 0.74 -25.37 -12.15
CA PRO A 127 1.52 -26.18 -11.22
C PRO A 127 3.00 -26.34 -11.60
N ASP A 128 3.33 -26.29 -12.90
CA ASP A 128 4.71 -26.41 -13.40
C ASP A 128 5.48 -25.07 -13.35
N ARG A 129 4.86 -23.99 -12.85
CA ARG A 129 5.44 -22.65 -12.82
C ARG A 129 5.83 -22.23 -11.41
N ILE A 130 7.07 -21.79 -11.24
CA ILE A 130 7.51 -21.09 -10.03
C ILE A 130 7.04 -19.63 -10.08
N PHE A 131 6.23 -19.22 -9.10
CA PHE A 131 5.83 -17.83 -8.92
C PHE A 131 6.79 -17.12 -7.96
N ARG A 132 7.42 -16.04 -8.46
CA ARG A 132 8.21 -15.12 -7.62
C ARG A 132 7.39 -13.86 -7.42
N ILE A 133 6.93 -13.66 -6.20
CA ILE A 133 6.03 -12.57 -5.81
C ILE A 133 6.69 -11.81 -4.68
N GLY A 134 6.75 -10.48 -4.77
CA GLY A 134 7.11 -9.67 -3.62
C GLY A 134 6.26 -8.42 -3.47
N THR A 135 6.39 -7.80 -2.32
CA THR A 135 5.50 -6.75 -1.79
C THR A 135 6.16 -5.38 -1.72
N GLY A 136 7.44 -5.30 -2.10
CA GLY A 136 8.29 -4.13 -1.89
C GLY A 136 8.36 -3.12 -3.05
N GLU A 137 7.55 -3.30 -4.09
CA GLU A 137 7.68 -2.50 -5.33
C GLU A 137 7.23 -1.05 -5.13
N PHE A 138 6.03 -0.84 -4.58
CA PHE A 138 5.45 0.50 -4.42
C PHE A 138 5.45 0.99 -2.97
N THR A 139 5.98 0.19 -2.05
CA THR A 139 6.05 0.48 -0.62
C THR A 139 7.12 -0.38 0.02
N ASP A 140 7.56 -0.04 1.24
CA ASP A 140 8.27 -1.01 2.08
C ASP A 140 7.22 -1.74 2.93
N SER A 141 6.88 -2.98 2.56
CA SER A 141 5.82 -3.73 3.22
C SER A 141 6.11 -4.10 4.67
N LEU A 142 7.36 -4.04 5.11
CA LEU A 142 7.74 -4.33 6.50
C LEU A 142 7.65 -3.07 7.38
N SER A 143 7.81 -1.89 6.78
CA SER A 143 7.82 -0.61 7.52
C SER A 143 6.56 -0.36 8.36
N LEU A 144 5.40 -0.88 7.94
CA LEU A 144 4.11 -0.69 8.62
C LEU A 144 3.49 -2.01 9.13
N ASP A 145 4.19 -3.16 9.04
CA ASP A 145 3.62 -4.47 9.39
C ASP A 145 3.32 -4.62 10.90
N TYR A 146 3.94 -3.78 11.73
CA TYR A 146 3.63 -3.71 13.15
C TYR A 146 2.22 -3.15 13.45
N LEU A 147 1.50 -2.62 12.44
CA LEU A 147 0.10 -2.14 12.52
C LEU A 147 -0.92 -3.25 12.21
#